data_AF-A0A2R7S8C6-F1
#
_entry.id   AF-A0A2R7S8C6-F1
#
_cell.length_a   1.000
_cell.length_b   1.000
_cell.length_c   1.000
_cell.angle_alpha   90.00
_cell.angle_beta   90.00
_cell.angle_gamma   90.00
#
_symmetry.space_group_name_H-M   'P 1'
#
loop_
_entity.id
_entity.type
_entity.pdbx_description
1 polymer ?
#
loop_
_entity_poly.entity_id
_entity_poly.type
_entity_poly.pdbx_seq_one_letter_code
_entity_poly.pdbx_strand_id
1 'polypeptide(L)'
;GALKPFAIQLVVYDLPDRDCAALASNGELASANGGMARYKTEYIDRIAEILARPAYSTLRIVTVIEPDSYPNMLTNVGVGKTACDTVNSKGVYVEGIRYTLSKLSTIKNVYMYLDIAHSGWLGWDNNRAKAITGFKDLIKGATPSGNLGIIRGFATNTANYTPLDEPFFDGTDQVVSTSGTTQFYEWNRMVDELSFVDKLRTEFVAAGFPSTLSFIIDTSRNGWGGSTRPAAAAADVDDMRIDRRAHRGNWCNVKNTGIGERPRATPDAKRSYLDAFVFVKPPGDSDGTSDSGATTPNAEGKRFDAMCGSANVDALSGAPHAGGWFHNQFLMLLRNANPALTAVPASVNKTSARKLP
;
A
#
# COMPACT_ATOMS: atom_id res chain seq x y z
N GLY A 1 -24.41 3.53 -27.57
CA GLY A 1 -23.62 2.40 -27.00
C GLY A 1 -23.57 2.56 -25.51
N ALA A 2 -23.77 1.48 -24.74
CA ALA A 2 -23.67 1.55 -23.28
C ALA A 2 -22.24 1.91 -22.87
N LEU A 3 -22.08 2.97 -22.08
CA LEU A 3 -20.78 3.31 -21.48
C LEU A 3 -20.34 2.13 -20.62
N LYS A 4 -19.11 1.64 -20.82
CA LYS A 4 -18.53 0.62 -19.95
C LYS A 4 -18.39 1.21 -18.54
N PRO A 5 -18.70 0.44 -17.48
CA PRO A 5 -18.50 0.91 -16.11
C PRO A 5 -17.07 1.41 -15.90
N PHE A 6 -16.92 2.60 -15.31
CA PHE A 6 -15.63 3.21 -14.99
C PHE A 6 -15.38 3.13 -13.48
N ALA A 7 -14.17 2.74 -13.11
CA ALA A 7 -13.73 2.73 -11.72
C ALA A 7 -12.82 3.94 -11.46
N ILE A 8 -13.13 4.71 -10.42
CA ILE A 8 -12.23 5.73 -9.86
C ILE A 8 -11.65 5.18 -8.57
N GLN A 9 -10.36 5.38 -8.35
CA GLN A 9 -9.67 5.00 -7.12
C GLN A 9 -9.36 6.24 -6.31
N LEU A 10 -9.66 6.19 -5.02
CA LEU A 10 -9.36 7.21 -4.03
C LEU A 10 -8.58 6.58 -2.87
N VAL A 11 -7.68 7.35 -2.26
CA VAL A 11 -6.99 6.96 -1.03
C VAL A 11 -7.52 7.85 0.09
N VAL A 12 -8.13 7.23 1.10
CA VAL A 12 -8.58 7.90 2.33
C VAL A 12 -7.46 7.74 3.35
N TYR A 13 -6.75 8.81 3.68
CA TYR A 13 -5.47 8.72 4.40
C TYR A 13 -5.18 9.97 5.21
N ASP A 14 -5.98 10.20 6.26
CA ASP A 14 -5.82 11.39 7.12
C ASP A 14 -6.16 11.10 8.59
N LEU A 15 -5.99 9.86 9.05
CA LEU A 15 -6.18 9.54 10.47
C LEU A 15 -5.40 10.50 11.38
N PRO A 16 -5.97 10.91 12.53
CA PRO A 16 -5.22 11.65 13.53
C PRO A 16 -4.01 10.85 14.01
N ASP A 17 -2.89 11.54 14.22
CA ASP A 17 -1.60 10.95 14.57
C ASP A 17 -1.16 9.86 13.55
N ARG A 18 -1.40 10.11 12.26
CA ARG A 18 -1.04 9.23 11.12
C ARG A 18 0.41 8.74 11.20
N ASP A 19 0.73 7.57 10.63
CA ASP A 19 2.10 7.08 10.48
C ASP A 19 2.87 6.98 11.82
N CYS A 20 2.24 6.43 12.87
CA CYS A 20 2.75 6.50 14.25
C CYS A 20 4.14 5.87 14.45
N ALA A 21 4.58 4.97 13.57
CA ALA A 21 5.88 4.32 13.66
C ALA A 21 7.01 5.06 12.92
N ALA A 22 6.64 6.02 12.06
CA ALA A 22 7.57 6.90 11.36
C ALA A 22 8.30 7.80 12.36
N LEU A 23 9.53 8.20 12.02
CA LEU A 23 10.25 9.19 12.81
C LEU A 23 9.64 10.58 12.61
N ALA A 24 9.05 10.81 11.43
CA ALA A 24 8.33 12.02 11.11
C ALA A 24 7.02 11.73 10.36
N SER A 25 5.92 11.66 11.11
CA SER A 25 4.59 11.72 10.52
C SER A 25 4.29 13.09 9.92
N ASN A 26 3.71 13.09 8.72
CA ASN A 26 3.26 14.29 8.01
C ASN A 26 1.72 14.44 8.07
N GLY A 27 1.03 13.79 9.01
CA GLY A 27 -0.41 13.96 9.23
C GLY A 27 -0.74 15.31 9.86
N GLU A 28 -1.79 15.98 9.37
CA GLU A 28 -2.19 17.30 9.87
C GLU A 28 -3.08 17.24 11.12
N LEU A 29 -3.77 16.11 11.34
CA LEU A 29 -4.69 15.92 12.45
C LEU A 29 -3.96 15.32 13.66
N ALA A 30 -4.15 15.92 14.83
CA ALA A 30 -3.60 15.43 16.10
C ALA A 30 -4.71 15.02 17.06
N SER A 31 -4.65 13.80 17.63
CA SER A 31 -5.68 13.34 18.58
C SER A 31 -5.75 14.21 19.83
N ALA A 32 -4.61 14.80 20.22
CA ALA A 32 -4.51 15.72 21.36
C ALA A 32 -5.31 17.03 21.16
N ASN A 33 -5.56 17.43 19.92
CA ASN A 33 -6.14 18.73 19.56
C ASN A 33 -7.48 18.59 18.83
N GLY A 34 -8.33 17.65 19.28
CA GLY A 34 -9.64 17.42 18.67
C GLY A 34 -9.59 16.84 17.25
N GLY A 35 -8.44 16.30 16.83
CA GLY A 35 -8.25 15.78 15.47
C GLY A 35 -9.26 14.72 15.07
N MET A 36 -9.74 13.88 16.00
CA MET A 36 -10.77 12.89 15.71
C MET A 36 -12.12 13.51 15.33
N ALA A 37 -12.51 14.62 15.97
CA ALA A 37 -13.75 15.31 15.59
C ALA A 37 -13.62 15.86 14.16
N ARG A 38 -12.51 16.52 13.85
CA ARG A 38 -12.21 17.05 12.51
C ARG A 38 -12.14 15.95 11.45
N TYR A 39 -11.46 14.83 11.75
CA TYR A 39 -11.40 13.66 10.87
C TYR A 39 -12.80 13.18 10.49
N LYS A 40 -13.72 13.12 11.46
CA LYS A 40 -15.10 12.72 11.20
C LYS A 40 -15.86 13.75 10.36
N THR A 41 -15.88 15.01 10.79
CA THR A 41 -16.82 16.03 10.26
C THR A 41 -16.29 16.85 9.10
N GLU A 42 -14.97 17.09 9.05
CA GLU A 42 -14.31 17.90 8.02
C GLU A 42 -13.73 17.04 6.91
N TYR A 43 -13.41 15.77 7.19
CA TYR A 43 -12.82 14.85 6.22
C TYR A 43 -13.80 13.75 5.79
N ILE A 44 -14.11 12.77 6.64
CA ILE A 44 -14.92 11.59 6.25
C ILE A 44 -16.35 11.95 5.87
N ASP A 45 -17.03 12.81 6.64
CA ASP A 45 -18.39 13.25 6.32
C ASP A 45 -18.44 13.98 4.97
N ARG A 46 -17.43 14.79 4.66
CA ARG A 46 -17.34 15.52 3.39
C ARG A 46 -17.08 14.59 2.21
N ILE A 47 -16.21 13.60 2.39
CA ILE A 47 -16.01 12.54 1.40
C ILE A 47 -17.34 11.81 1.17
N ALA A 48 -17.98 11.31 2.23
CA ALA A 48 -19.24 10.58 2.12
C ALA A 48 -20.35 11.39 1.43
N GLU A 49 -20.50 12.67 1.79
CA GLU A 49 -21.43 13.60 1.15
C GLU A 49 -21.19 13.71 -0.36
N ILE A 50 -19.94 13.85 -0.78
CA ILE A 50 -19.57 13.94 -2.21
C ILE A 50 -19.85 12.62 -2.92
N LEU A 51 -19.38 11.50 -2.37
CA LEU A 51 -19.49 10.18 -3.01
C LEU A 51 -20.96 9.72 -3.15
N ALA A 52 -21.84 10.20 -2.27
CA ALA A 52 -23.28 9.90 -2.31
C ALA A 52 -24.07 10.72 -3.35
N ARG A 53 -23.45 11.71 -4.01
CA ARG A 53 -24.15 12.57 -4.99
C ARG A 53 -24.69 11.75 -6.16
N PRO A 54 -25.95 11.95 -6.59
CA PRO A 54 -26.54 11.20 -7.71
C PRO A 54 -25.72 11.27 -9.01
N ALA A 55 -25.01 12.38 -9.23
CA ALA A 55 -24.11 12.58 -10.38
C ALA A 55 -23.00 11.52 -10.48
N TYR A 56 -22.63 10.86 -9.38
CA TYR A 56 -21.59 9.83 -9.36
C TYR A 56 -22.13 8.41 -9.20
N SER A 57 -23.46 8.23 -9.14
CA SER A 57 -24.10 6.94 -8.88
C SER A 57 -23.77 5.85 -9.92
N THR A 58 -23.35 6.22 -11.12
CA THR A 58 -22.93 5.30 -12.19
C THR A 58 -21.44 4.93 -12.14
N LEU A 59 -20.64 5.60 -11.31
CA LEU A 59 -19.23 5.26 -11.09
C LEU A 59 -19.10 4.08 -10.14
N ARG A 60 -18.03 3.30 -10.28
CA ARG A 60 -17.53 2.42 -9.22
C ARG A 60 -16.44 3.16 -8.47
N ILE A 61 -16.63 3.40 -7.19
CA ILE A 61 -15.70 4.21 -6.40
C ILE A 61 -14.92 3.27 -5.50
N VAL A 62 -13.65 3.04 -5.83
CA VAL A 62 -12.75 2.19 -5.06
C VAL A 62 -12.02 3.06 -4.04
N THR A 63 -12.09 2.71 -2.76
CA THR A 63 -11.39 3.44 -1.70
C THR A 63 -10.36 2.54 -1.03
N VAL A 64 -9.09 2.95 -1.07
CA VAL A 64 -8.02 2.37 -0.25
C VAL A 64 -8.04 3.11 1.09
N ILE A 65 -8.31 2.39 2.17
CA ILE A 65 -8.56 2.98 3.48
C ILE A 65 -7.31 2.91 4.34
N GLU A 66 -6.81 4.08 4.70
CA GLU A 66 -5.80 4.38 5.71
C GLU A 66 -4.56 3.47 5.63
N PRO A 67 -3.73 3.60 4.59
CA PRO A 67 -2.41 2.97 4.58
C PRO A 67 -1.58 3.32 5.81
N ASP A 68 -0.62 2.46 6.18
CA ASP A 68 0.29 2.65 7.33
C ASP A 68 -0.43 3.00 8.66
N SER A 69 -1.61 2.43 8.87
CA SER A 69 -2.41 2.67 10.08
C SER A 69 -2.47 1.43 10.98
N TYR A 70 -3.51 0.62 10.85
CA TYR A 70 -3.81 -0.48 11.76
C TYR A 70 -2.72 -1.56 11.90
N PRO A 71 -1.92 -1.91 10.87
CA PRO A 71 -0.77 -2.80 11.04
C PRO A 71 0.17 -2.37 12.17
N ASN A 72 0.35 -1.07 12.41
CA ASN A 72 1.14 -0.55 13.52
C ASN A 72 0.58 -0.95 14.89
N MET A 73 -0.73 -1.07 15.04
CA MET A 73 -1.36 -1.50 16.30
C MET A 73 -1.05 -2.97 16.63
N LEU A 74 -0.64 -3.75 15.63
CA LEU A 74 -0.37 -5.19 15.76
C LEU A 74 1.10 -5.50 16.02
N THR A 75 2.01 -4.69 15.48
CA THR A 75 3.46 -4.96 15.49
C THR A 75 4.29 -3.89 16.20
N ASN A 76 3.82 -2.64 16.26
CA ASN A 76 4.60 -1.51 16.72
C ASN A 76 4.15 -0.97 18.10
N VAL A 77 3.21 -1.64 18.77
CA VAL A 77 2.83 -1.34 20.15
C VAL A 77 3.68 -2.14 21.13
N GLY A 78 4.20 -1.49 22.17
CA GLY A 78 4.99 -2.10 23.24
C GLY A 78 6.45 -2.39 22.87
N VAL A 79 6.91 -1.92 21.71
CA VAL A 79 8.26 -2.19 21.17
C VAL A 79 9.14 -0.93 21.11
N GLY A 80 8.81 0.09 21.90
CA GLY A 80 9.56 1.35 21.97
C GLY A 80 9.11 2.44 20.98
N LYS A 81 8.00 2.23 20.26
CA LYS A 81 7.36 3.25 19.41
C LYS A 81 6.26 3.97 20.20
N THR A 82 6.67 4.92 21.04
CA THR A 82 5.80 5.62 22.00
C THR A 82 4.59 6.33 21.37
N ALA A 83 4.72 6.82 20.13
CA ALA A 83 3.62 7.40 19.39
C ALA A 83 2.54 6.34 19.08
N CYS A 84 2.93 5.13 18.63
CA CYS A 84 1.99 4.02 18.43
C CYS A 84 1.36 3.54 19.75
N ASP A 85 2.11 3.52 20.85
CA ASP A 85 1.57 3.21 22.17
C ASP A 85 0.46 4.19 22.57
N THR A 86 0.68 5.47 22.29
CA THR A 86 -0.28 6.55 22.56
C THR A 86 -1.53 6.42 21.68
N VAL A 87 -1.36 6.19 20.39
CA VAL A 87 -2.45 5.97 19.43
C VAL A 87 -3.30 4.76 19.84
N ASN A 88 -2.66 3.65 20.21
CA ASN A 88 -3.33 2.42 20.61
C ASN A 88 -4.09 2.60 21.93
N SER A 89 -3.46 3.16 22.96
CA SER A 89 -4.11 3.36 24.27
C SER A 89 -5.34 4.27 24.22
N LYS A 90 -5.34 5.26 23.31
CA LYS A 90 -6.48 6.14 23.06
C LYS A 90 -7.50 5.57 22.06
N GLY A 91 -7.19 4.45 21.40
CA GLY A 91 -8.05 3.83 20.39
C GLY A 91 -8.22 4.64 19.10
N VAL A 92 -7.29 5.56 18.79
CA VAL A 92 -7.46 6.56 17.71
C VAL A 92 -7.68 5.90 16.35
N TYR A 93 -6.80 4.98 15.94
CA TYR A 93 -6.92 4.31 14.64
C TYR A 93 -8.15 3.41 14.57
N VAL A 94 -8.45 2.68 15.66
CA VAL A 94 -9.64 1.82 15.72
C VAL A 94 -10.92 2.64 15.56
N GLU A 95 -11.03 3.77 16.25
CA GLU A 95 -12.19 4.66 16.17
C GLU A 95 -12.34 5.28 14.77
N GLY A 96 -11.27 5.85 14.22
CA GLY A 96 -11.29 6.51 12.92
C GLY A 96 -11.61 5.53 11.79
N ILE A 97 -10.95 4.38 11.74
CA ILE A 97 -11.21 3.37 10.69
C ILE A 97 -12.64 2.84 10.80
N ARG A 98 -13.13 2.52 12.00
CA ARG A 98 -14.52 2.07 12.19
C ARG A 98 -15.51 3.13 11.73
N TYR A 99 -15.26 4.40 12.04
CA TYR A 99 -16.10 5.50 11.57
C TYR A 99 -16.13 5.55 10.04
N THR A 100 -14.97 5.54 9.39
CA THR A 100 -14.82 5.54 7.92
C THR A 100 -15.57 4.37 7.28
N LEU A 101 -15.37 3.13 7.78
CA LEU A 101 -16.06 1.95 7.29
C LEU A 101 -17.58 2.05 7.49
N SER A 102 -18.03 2.51 8.65
CA SER A 102 -19.46 2.67 8.96
C SER A 102 -20.15 3.68 8.04
N LYS A 103 -19.47 4.78 7.71
CA LYS A 103 -20.02 5.86 6.88
C LYS A 103 -20.05 5.45 5.42
N LEU A 104 -18.92 5.01 4.88
CA LEU A 104 -18.79 4.71 3.46
C LEU A 104 -19.53 3.44 3.04
N SER A 105 -19.72 2.46 3.95
CA SER A 105 -20.53 1.27 3.66
C SER A 105 -22.01 1.56 3.36
N THR A 106 -22.51 2.76 3.68
CA THR A 106 -23.89 3.17 3.35
C THR A 106 -24.06 3.58 1.87
N ILE A 107 -22.96 3.75 1.13
CA ILE A 107 -22.95 4.25 -0.24
C ILE A 107 -22.78 3.08 -1.21
N LYS A 108 -23.85 2.73 -1.93
CA LYS A 108 -23.96 1.47 -2.69
C LYS A 108 -22.90 1.23 -3.76
N ASN A 109 -22.32 2.28 -4.32
CA ASN A 109 -21.33 2.21 -5.38
C ASN A 109 -19.89 2.46 -4.90
N VAL A 110 -19.68 2.46 -3.57
CA VAL A 110 -18.35 2.51 -2.94
C VAL A 110 -17.89 1.10 -2.58
N TYR A 111 -16.65 0.76 -2.98
CA TYR A 111 -15.99 -0.51 -2.74
C TYR A 111 -14.73 -0.27 -1.92
N MET A 112 -14.80 -0.59 -0.63
CA MET A 112 -13.70 -0.34 0.30
C MET A 112 -12.70 -1.50 0.31
N TYR A 113 -11.42 -1.15 0.17
CA TYR A 113 -10.28 -2.02 0.42
C TYR A 113 -9.49 -1.45 1.59
N LEU A 114 -9.45 -2.19 2.70
CA LEU A 114 -8.69 -1.77 3.86
C LEU A 114 -7.21 -2.11 3.65
N ASP A 115 -6.30 -1.17 3.89
CA ASP A 115 -4.88 -1.45 3.77
C ASP A 115 -4.44 -2.50 4.80
N ILE A 116 -3.61 -3.45 4.36
CA ILE A 116 -3.04 -4.51 5.21
C ILE A 116 -1.51 -4.61 5.02
N ALA A 117 -0.85 -3.46 4.84
CA ALA A 117 0.60 -3.37 4.63
C ALA A 117 1.08 -4.23 3.45
N HIS A 118 2.12 -5.03 3.66
CA HIS A 118 2.75 -5.88 2.66
C HIS A 118 3.38 -7.11 3.34
N SER A 119 3.80 -8.09 2.55
CA SER A 119 4.34 -9.37 3.04
C SER A 119 5.60 -9.19 3.89
N GLY A 120 6.44 -8.19 3.59
CA GLY A 120 7.62 -7.83 4.37
C GLY A 120 7.35 -7.25 5.75
N TRP A 121 6.07 -7.10 6.14
CA TRP A 121 5.66 -6.61 7.46
C TRP A 121 4.80 -7.65 8.19
N LEU A 122 3.70 -8.08 7.56
CA LEU A 122 2.72 -9.00 8.17
C LEU A 122 2.87 -10.46 7.70
N GLY A 123 3.96 -10.78 7.00
CA GLY A 123 4.17 -12.10 6.41
C GLY A 123 4.54 -13.20 7.40
N TRP A 124 5.22 -12.89 8.52
CA TRP A 124 5.53 -13.87 9.56
C TRP A 124 4.26 -14.45 10.20
N ASP A 125 4.28 -15.73 10.55
CA ASP A 125 3.11 -16.44 11.07
C ASP A 125 2.47 -15.77 12.30
N ASN A 126 3.29 -15.29 13.24
CA ASN A 126 2.82 -14.58 14.41
C ASN A 126 2.17 -13.22 14.07
N ASN A 127 2.78 -12.43 13.18
CA ASN A 127 2.24 -11.14 12.74
C ASN A 127 0.95 -11.33 11.95
N ARG A 128 0.92 -12.35 11.08
CA ARG A 128 -0.25 -12.68 10.28
C ARG A 128 -1.41 -13.17 11.14
N ALA A 129 -1.18 -14.05 12.12
CA ALA A 129 -2.21 -14.50 13.05
C ALA A 129 -2.83 -13.32 13.85
N LYS A 130 -1.99 -12.36 14.28
CA LYS A 130 -2.47 -11.11 14.88
C LYS A 130 -3.28 -10.28 13.89
N ALA A 131 -2.86 -10.17 12.63
CA ALA A 131 -3.60 -9.46 11.59
C ALA A 131 -4.97 -10.08 11.34
N ILE A 132 -5.07 -11.40 11.18
CA ILE A 132 -6.36 -12.08 10.97
C ILE A 132 -7.34 -11.77 12.11
N THR A 133 -6.89 -11.88 13.35
CA THR A 133 -7.72 -11.60 14.53
C THR A 133 -8.06 -10.12 14.65
N GLY A 134 -7.05 -9.25 14.56
CA GLY A 134 -7.21 -7.80 14.73
C GLY A 134 -8.12 -7.18 13.67
N PHE A 135 -7.89 -7.48 12.38
CA PHE A 135 -8.74 -6.94 11.31
C PHE A 135 -10.17 -7.46 11.38
N LYS A 136 -10.38 -8.72 11.79
CA LYS A 136 -11.72 -9.25 12.07
C LYS A 136 -12.42 -8.41 13.14
N ASP A 137 -11.77 -8.18 14.27
CA ASP A 137 -12.36 -7.43 15.39
C ASP A 137 -12.57 -5.96 15.05
N LEU A 138 -11.63 -5.36 14.31
CA LEU A 138 -11.75 -3.98 13.81
C LEU A 138 -13.01 -3.82 12.96
N ILE A 139 -13.18 -4.67 11.94
CA ILE A 139 -14.27 -4.59 10.96
C ILE A 139 -15.61 -4.97 11.61
N LYS A 140 -15.65 -6.02 12.44
CA LYS A 140 -16.86 -6.36 13.21
C LYS A 140 -17.35 -5.19 14.06
N GLY A 141 -16.44 -4.43 14.66
CA GLY A 141 -16.84 -3.29 15.49
C GLY A 141 -17.26 -2.04 14.71
N ALA A 142 -17.17 -2.03 13.37
CA ALA A 142 -17.55 -0.86 12.58
C ALA A 142 -19.06 -0.69 12.43
N THR A 143 -19.85 -1.75 12.57
CA THR A 143 -21.32 -1.69 12.46
C THR A 143 -21.98 -2.53 13.57
N PRO A 144 -23.20 -2.18 14.03
CA PRO A 144 -23.90 -2.97 15.05
C PRO A 144 -24.11 -4.44 14.68
N SER A 145 -24.24 -4.75 13.39
CA SER A 145 -24.45 -6.12 12.91
C SER A 145 -23.18 -6.97 12.90
N GLY A 146 -21.99 -6.38 13.07
CA GLY A 146 -20.74 -7.10 12.96
C GLY A 146 -20.47 -7.70 11.57
N ASN A 147 -21.06 -7.13 10.52
CA ASN A 147 -20.98 -7.68 9.17
C ASN A 147 -19.57 -7.46 8.59
N LEU A 148 -18.83 -8.54 8.38
CA LEU A 148 -17.50 -8.50 7.76
C LEU A 148 -17.53 -8.14 6.27
N GLY A 149 -18.66 -8.36 5.60
CA GLY A 149 -18.86 -8.05 4.18
C GLY A 149 -19.13 -6.57 3.87
N ILE A 150 -18.96 -5.66 4.84
CA ILE A 150 -19.04 -4.22 4.59
C ILE A 150 -17.84 -3.70 3.79
N ILE A 151 -16.72 -4.43 3.79
CA ILE A 151 -15.59 -4.19 2.89
C ILE A 151 -15.65 -5.15 1.70
N ARG A 152 -15.10 -4.72 0.56
CA ARG A 152 -14.88 -5.61 -0.58
C ARG A 152 -13.67 -6.52 -0.32
N GLY A 153 -12.64 -5.96 0.31
CA GLY A 153 -11.34 -6.61 0.34
C GLY A 153 -10.26 -5.88 1.13
N PHE A 154 -9.03 -6.32 0.90
CA PHE A 154 -7.83 -5.66 1.42
C PHE A 154 -6.93 -5.17 0.28
N ALA A 155 -6.18 -4.09 0.54
CA ALA A 155 -5.12 -3.60 -0.34
C ALA A 155 -3.76 -3.97 0.24
N THR A 156 -2.86 -4.54 -0.56
CA THR A 156 -1.47 -4.83 -0.16
C THR A 156 -0.49 -4.01 -0.98
N ASN A 157 0.73 -3.88 -0.46
CA ASN A 157 1.87 -3.23 -1.10
C ASN A 157 1.71 -1.74 -1.36
N THR A 158 0.67 -1.09 -0.80
CA THR A 158 0.38 0.33 -1.00
C THR A 158 1.63 1.18 -0.79
N ALA A 159 2.09 1.86 -1.84
CA ALA A 159 3.31 2.66 -1.83
C ALA A 159 4.61 1.91 -1.46
N ASN A 160 4.63 0.58 -1.46
CA ASN A 160 5.83 -0.21 -1.20
C ASN A 160 6.41 -0.76 -2.51
N TYR A 161 7.42 -1.61 -2.37
CA TYR A 161 8.26 -2.11 -3.46
C TYR A 161 8.38 -3.63 -3.43
N THR A 162 7.68 -4.33 -2.53
CA THR A 162 7.77 -5.79 -2.50
C THR A 162 7.27 -6.37 -3.82
N PRO A 163 8.05 -7.27 -4.45
CA PRO A 163 7.70 -7.82 -5.76
C PRO A 163 6.33 -8.50 -5.75
N LEU A 164 5.70 -8.48 -6.92
CA LEU A 164 4.45 -9.20 -7.12
C LEU A 164 4.65 -10.72 -6.93
N ASP A 165 5.72 -11.25 -7.51
CA ASP A 165 6.08 -12.66 -7.53
C ASP A 165 7.61 -12.78 -7.55
N GLU A 166 8.19 -13.65 -6.71
CA GLU A 166 9.60 -14.03 -6.82
C GLU A 166 9.71 -15.25 -7.76
N PRO A 167 10.26 -15.10 -8.98
CA PRO A 167 10.06 -16.09 -10.04
C PRO A 167 10.95 -17.35 -9.95
N PHE A 168 11.90 -17.39 -9.01
CA PHE A 168 12.94 -18.43 -8.96
C PHE A 168 12.95 -19.28 -7.69
N PHE A 169 12.10 -18.96 -6.73
CA PHE A 169 11.92 -19.71 -5.49
C PHE A 169 10.55 -19.36 -4.92
N ASP A 170 9.97 -20.27 -4.15
CA ASP A 170 8.79 -19.98 -3.37
C ASP A 170 9.12 -20.10 -1.88
N GLY A 171 8.35 -19.43 -1.02
CA GLY A 171 8.56 -19.48 0.43
C GLY A 171 8.34 -20.87 1.06
N THR A 172 8.14 -21.92 0.26
CA THR A 172 7.92 -23.31 0.67
C THR A 172 9.04 -24.27 0.28
N ASP A 173 9.97 -23.89 -0.62
CA ASP A 173 11.09 -24.79 -0.88
C ASP A 173 11.85 -25.03 0.44
N GLN A 174 12.65 -26.09 0.50
CA GLN A 174 13.69 -26.21 1.53
C GLN A 174 14.79 -25.16 1.25
N VAL A 175 14.40 -23.90 1.11
CA VAL A 175 15.22 -22.80 0.62
C VAL A 175 16.26 -22.51 1.70
N VAL A 176 17.43 -23.10 1.48
CA VAL A 176 18.74 -22.66 1.94
C VAL A 176 18.80 -22.47 3.47
N SER A 177 19.07 -23.55 4.20
CA SER A 177 19.50 -23.51 5.60
C SER A 177 20.91 -22.92 5.79
N THR A 178 21.29 -21.93 4.98
CA THR A 178 22.61 -21.28 4.97
C THR A 178 22.47 -19.80 4.64
N SER A 179 22.55 -18.94 5.67
CA SER A 179 22.82 -17.49 5.63
C SER A 179 21.93 -16.53 4.80
N GLY A 180 21.57 -16.80 3.53
CA GLY A 180 20.92 -15.82 2.62
C GLY A 180 19.43 -15.56 2.89
N THR A 181 18.61 -16.61 3.02
CA THR A 181 17.18 -16.48 3.43
C THR A 181 17.03 -15.88 4.82
N THR A 182 17.96 -16.17 5.73
CA THR A 182 17.94 -15.68 7.11
C THR A 182 18.27 -14.20 7.24
N GLN A 183 19.00 -13.60 6.29
CA GLN A 183 19.38 -12.19 6.38
C GLN A 183 18.35 -11.25 5.76
N PHE A 184 17.87 -11.54 4.55
CA PHE A 184 16.92 -10.64 3.87
C PHE A 184 15.46 -10.89 4.23
N TYR A 185 15.05 -12.17 4.35
CA TYR A 185 13.67 -12.52 4.67
C TYR A 185 13.45 -12.80 6.16
N GLU A 186 14.51 -13.01 6.94
CA GLU A 186 14.45 -13.20 8.41
C GLU A 186 13.39 -14.24 8.83
N TRP A 187 13.37 -15.40 8.16
CA TRP A 187 12.41 -16.49 8.38
C TRP A 187 10.97 -16.23 7.90
N ASN A 188 10.70 -15.11 7.24
CA ASN A 188 9.41 -14.81 6.62
C ASN A 188 9.19 -15.65 5.36
N ARG A 189 8.13 -16.47 5.36
CA ARG A 189 7.77 -17.32 4.21
C ARG A 189 6.93 -16.60 3.15
N MET A 190 6.45 -15.40 3.43
CA MET A 190 5.74 -14.58 2.45
C MET A 190 6.77 -13.70 1.75
N VAL A 191 7.38 -14.27 0.70
CA VAL A 191 8.52 -13.69 0.00
C VAL A 191 8.09 -12.60 -1.01
N ASP A 192 6.88 -12.73 -1.52
CA ASP A 192 6.22 -11.81 -2.46
C ASP A 192 4.76 -11.52 -2.07
N GLU A 193 4.11 -10.63 -2.82
CA GLU A 193 2.73 -10.22 -2.54
C GLU A 193 1.68 -11.24 -2.96
N LEU A 194 1.90 -12.07 -3.99
CA LEU A 194 0.94 -13.10 -4.41
C LEU A 194 0.84 -14.21 -3.36
N SER A 195 1.98 -14.73 -2.89
CA SER A 195 2.05 -15.72 -1.82
C SER A 195 1.37 -15.23 -0.54
N PHE A 196 1.55 -13.94 -0.21
CA PHE A 196 0.92 -13.28 0.93
C PHE A 196 -0.59 -13.17 0.80
N VAL A 197 -1.08 -12.69 -0.35
CA VAL A 197 -2.53 -12.59 -0.63
C VAL A 197 -3.19 -13.96 -0.61
N ASP A 198 -2.57 -14.99 -1.17
CA ASP A 198 -3.09 -16.37 -1.16
C ASP A 198 -3.25 -16.88 0.28
N LYS A 199 -2.24 -16.62 1.12
CA LYS A 199 -2.25 -17.02 2.54
C LYS A 199 -3.29 -16.24 3.33
N LEU A 200 -3.32 -14.91 3.22
CA LEU A 200 -4.32 -14.06 3.86
C LEU A 200 -5.74 -14.45 3.44
N ARG A 201 -5.97 -14.70 2.14
CA ARG A 201 -7.28 -15.08 1.62
C ARG A 201 -7.79 -16.38 2.25
N THR A 202 -6.90 -17.35 2.42
CA THR A 202 -7.21 -18.63 3.07
C THR A 202 -7.56 -18.42 4.54
N GLU A 203 -6.72 -17.70 5.27
CA GLU A 203 -6.86 -17.52 6.72
C GLU A 203 -8.05 -16.62 7.09
N PHE A 204 -8.33 -15.55 6.34
CA PHE A 204 -9.49 -14.69 6.60
C PHE A 204 -10.83 -15.41 6.37
N VAL A 205 -10.94 -16.21 5.31
CA VAL A 205 -12.18 -16.96 5.08
C VAL A 205 -12.35 -18.08 6.11
N ALA A 206 -11.26 -18.75 6.51
CA ALA A 206 -11.30 -19.65 7.66
C ALA A 206 -11.73 -18.93 8.97
N ALA A 207 -11.35 -17.65 9.12
CA ALA A 207 -11.77 -16.82 10.24
C ALA A 207 -13.20 -16.26 10.12
N GLY A 208 -13.94 -16.57 9.05
CA GLY A 208 -15.35 -16.24 8.88
C GLY A 208 -15.65 -15.01 8.01
N PHE A 209 -14.65 -14.47 7.30
CA PHE A 209 -14.93 -13.49 6.24
C PHE A 209 -15.71 -14.15 5.09
N PRO A 210 -16.52 -13.37 4.33
CA PRO A 210 -17.24 -13.90 3.18
C PRO A 210 -16.30 -14.52 2.14
N SER A 211 -16.76 -15.56 1.45
CA SER A 211 -16.00 -16.17 0.32
C SER A 211 -15.77 -15.19 -0.84
N THR A 212 -16.52 -14.08 -0.89
CA THR A 212 -16.34 -12.99 -1.84
C THR A 212 -15.25 -12.00 -1.45
N LEU A 213 -14.61 -12.14 -0.28
CA LEU A 213 -13.46 -11.31 0.12
C LEU A 213 -12.39 -11.36 -0.97
N SER A 214 -11.99 -10.17 -1.40
CA SER A 214 -11.05 -9.98 -2.52
C SER A 214 -9.86 -9.10 -2.12
N PHE A 215 -8.91 -8.96 -3.03
CA PHE A 215 -7.68 -8.20 -2.82
C PHE A 215 -7.36 -7.32 -4.03
N ILE A 216 -6.68 -6.21 -3.78
CA ILE A 216 -5.95 -5.45 -4.78
C ILE A 216 -4.49 -5.33 -4.35
N ILE A 217 -3.57 -5.27 -5.32
CA ILE A 217 -2.14 -5.15 -5.05
C ILE A 217 -1.63 -3.88 -5.75
N ASP A 218 -0.97 -3.01 -5.00
CA ASP A 218 -0.23 -1.89 -5.59
C ASP A 218 1.01 -2.42 -6.33
N THR A 219 1.04 -2.17 -7.63
CA THR A 219 2.08 -2.61 -8.56
C THR A 219 2.86 -1.43 -9.14
N SER A 220 2.65 -0.23 -8.60
CA SER A 220 3.22 1.02 -9.09
C SER A 220 4.73 1.03 -9.22
N ARG A 221 5.44 0.37 -8.28
CA ARG A 221 6.91 0.48 -8.16
C ARG A 221 7.61 -0.83 -7.80
N ASN A 222 6.97 -1.98 -8.04
CA ASN A 222 7.48 -3.29 -7.62
C ASN A 222 7.93 -4.21 -8.77
N GLY A 223 8.24 -3.64 -9.94
CA GLY A 223 8.61 -4.44 -11.11
C GLY A 223 9.99 -5.09 -10.99
N TRP A 224 10.95 -4.39 -10.39
CA TRP A 224 12.34 -4.86 -10.26
C TRP A 224 12.95 -5.37 -11.59
N GLY A 225 12.80 -4.57 -12.64
CA GLY A 225 13.48 -4.82 -13.92
C GLY A 225 14.89 -4.24 -13.94
N GLY A 226 15.32 -3.82 -15.13
CA GLY A 226 16.68 -3.33 -15.35
C GLY A 226 17.69 -4.46 -15.50
N SER A 227 18.94 -4.10 -15.80
CA SER A 227 20.01 -5.04 -16.12
C SER A 227 20.50 -5.90 -14.95
N THR A 228 20.11 -5.54 -13.72
CA THR A 228 20.49 -6.27 -12.49
C THR A 228 19.42 -7.24 -12.01
N ARG A 229 18.31 -7.37 -12.75
CA ARG A 229 17.27 -8.37 -12.44
C ARG A 229 17.84 -9.78 -12.69
N PRO A 230 17.78 -10.70 -11.71
CA PRO A 230 18.16 -12.10 -11.94
C PRO A 230 17.36 -12.72 -13.10
N ALA A 231 18.04 -13.56 -13.88
CA ALA A 231 17.47 -14.17 -15.09
C ALA A 231 17.25 -15.70 -14.96
N ALA A 232 17.77 -16.31 -13.89
CA ALA A 232 17.64 -17.74 -13.62
C ALA A 232 17.76 -18.00 -12.11
N ALA A 233 17.33 -19.19 -11.70
CA ALA A 233 17.61 -19.70 -10.35
C ALA A 233 19.12 -19.85 -10.11
N ALA A 234 19.53 -19.75 -8.85
CA ALA A 234 20.90 -19.79 -8.37
C ALA A 234 20.97 -20.55 -7.03
N ALA A 235 22.18 -20.74 -6.51
CA ALA A 235 22.38 -21.45 -5.25
C ALA A 235 22.00 -20.63 -4.00
N ASP A 236 22.13 -19.30 -4.08
CA ASP A 236 21.80 -18.37 -3.00
C ASP A 236 20.54 -17.56 -3.35
N VAL A 237 19.69 -17.32 -2.35
CA VAL A 237 18.51 -16.47 -2.48
C VAL A 237 18.88 -15.03 -2.80
N ASP A 238 20.00 -14.51 -2.30
CA ASP A 238 20.45 -13.16 -2.66
C ASP A 238 20.80 -13.02 -4.16
N ASP A 239 21.17 -14.12 -4.80
CA ASP A 239 21.41 -14.19 -6.24
C ASP A 239 20.12 -14.38 -7.06
N MET A 240 19.07 -14.93 -6.44
CA MET A 240 17.78 -15.19 -7.09
C MET A 240 16.75 -14.08 -6.91
N ARG A 241 16.71 -13.40 -5.76
CA ARG A 241 15.66 -12.43 -5.46
C ARG A 241 15.69 -11.24 -6.41
N ILE A 242 14.51 -10.88 -6.91
CA ILE A 242 14.35 -9.70 -7.77
C ILE A 242 14.26 -8.42 -6.92
N ASP A 243 13.74 -8.50 -5.69
CA ASP A 243 13.82 -7.36 -4.77
C ASP A 243 15.29 -7.10 -4.46
N ARG A 244 15.84 -5.95 -4.87
CA ARG A 244 17.26 -5.61 -4.70
C ARG A 244 17.53 -4.67 -3.53
N ARG A 245 16.56 -4.45 -2.65
CA ARG A 245 16.79 -3.67 -1.41
C ARG A 245 17.87 -4.33 -0.55
N ALA A 246 18.55 -3.53 0.26
CA ALA A 246 19.39 -4.02 1.34
C ALA A 246 18.56 -4.63 2.48
N HIS A 247 17.35 -4.11 2.72
CA HIS A 247 16.44 -4.61 3.76
C HIS A 247 14.97 -4.39 3.37
N ARG A 248 14.08 -5.36 3.64
CA ARG A 248 12.65 -5.29 3.25
C ARG A 248 11.89 -4.14 3.91
N GLY A 249 12.39 -3.63 5.04
CA GLY A 249 11.87 -2.45 5.73
C GLY A 249 12.26 -1.10 5.12
N ASN A 250 13.13 -1.07 4.10
CA ASN A 250 13.48 0.15 3.40
C ASN A 250 12.34 0.53 2.44
N TRP A 251 11.63 1.61 2.77
CA TRP A 251 10.40 2.03 2.09
C TRP A 251 10.52 3.38 1.38
N CYS A 252 11.50 4.22 1.71
CA CYS A 252 11.54 5.58 1.17
C CYS A 252 12.41 5.68 -0.09
N ASN A 253 11.79 6.16 -1.19
CA ASN A 253 12.45 6.50 -2.45
C ASN A 253 13.40 5.42 -2.97
N VAL A 254 13.00 4.15 -2.88
CA VAL A 254 13.89 3.01 -3.15
C VAL A 254 14.47 3.09 -4.57
N LYS A 255 15.80 3.07 -4.66
CA LYS A 255 16.55 3.06 -5.92
C LYS A 255 16.62 1.67 -6.53
N ASN A 256 17.02 1.60 -7.80
CA ASN A 256 17.18 0.35 -8.56
C ASN A 256 15.91 -0.52 -8.74
N THR A 257 14.75 -0.01 -8.34
CA THR A 257 13.44 -0.62 -8.66
C THR A 257 12.84 -0.03 -9.94
N GLY A 258 11.67 -0.54 -10.35
CA GLY A 258 10.96 -0.19 -11.56
C GLY A 258 9.44 -0.26 -11.44
N ILE A 259 8.73 0.33 -12.39
CA ILE A 259 7.27 0.16 -12.51
C ILE A 259 6.94 -1.33 -12.70
N GLY A 260 5.93 -1.83 -11.99
CA GLY A 260 5.49 -3.22 -12.08
C GLY A 260 4.46 -3.48 -13.19
N GLU A 261 3.65 -4.50 -12.97
CA GLU A 261 2.49 -4.80 -13.79
C GLU A 261 1.56 -3.60 -13.91
N ARG A 262 0.96 -3.37 -15.08
CA ARG A 262 0.06 -2.22 -15.26
C ARG A 262 -1.26 -2.48 -14.56
N PRO A 263 -2.02 -1.42 -14.23
CA PRO A 263 -3.37 -1.59 -13.69
C PRO A 263 -4.21 -2.49 -14.59
N ARG A 264 -4.65 -3.62 -14.03
CA ARG A 264 -5.34 -4.69 -14.76
C ARG A 264 -6.36 -5.34 -13.84
N ALA A 265 -7.63 -5.30 -14.26
CA ALA A 265 -8.71 -6.01 -13.57
C ALA A 265 -8.60 -7.53 -13.80
N THR A 266 -8.97 -8.31 -12.78
CA THR A 266 -8.95 -9.79 -12.79
C THR A 266 -7.67 -10.35 -13.42
N PRO A 267 -6.49 -9.99 -12.90
CA PRO A 267 -5.22 -10.17 -13.60
C PRO A 267 -4.73 -11.62 -13.63
N ASP A 268 -5.31 -12.51 -12.82
CA ASP A 268 -4.90 -13.91 -12.71
C ASP A 268 -6.14 -14.80 -12.60
N ALA A 269 -6.35 -15.65 -13.62
CA ALA A 269 -7.49 -16.57 -13.68
C ALA A 269 -7.46 -17.64 -12.58
N LYS A 270 -6.29 -17.93 -11.98
CA LYS A 270 -6.15 -18.88 -10.87
C LYS A 270 -6.45 -18.24 -9.52
N ARG A 271 -6.39 -16.90 -9.43
CA ARG A 271 -6.66 -16.12 -8.22
C ARG A 271 -7.91 -15.27 -8.42
N SER A 272 -9.08 -15.92 -8.45
CA SER A 272 -10.36 -15.24 -8.63
C SER A 272 -10.71 -14.23 -7.53
N TYR A 273 -9.96 -14.23 -6.42
CA TYR A 273 -10.04 -13.27 -5.31
C TYR A 273 -9.09 -12.07 -5.48
N LEU A 274 -8.36 -11.97 -6.58
CA LEU A 274 -7.57 -10.80 -6.93
C LEU A 274 -8.36 -9.94 -7.92
N ASP A 275 -8.94 -8.85 -7.41
CA ASP A 275 -9.82 -7.99 -8.20
C ASP A 275 -9.03 -7.16 -9.21
N ALA A 276 -7.85 -6.65 -8.83
CA ALA A 276 -7.00 -5.88 -9.72
C ALA A 276 -5.54 -5.76 -9.24
N PHE A 277 -4.64 -5.61 -10.21
CA PHE A 277 -3.43 -4.81 -10.01
C PHE A 277 -3.80 -3.33 -10.17
N VAL A 278 -3.30 -2.49 -9.27
CA VAL A 278 -3.58 -1.05 -9.25
C VAL A 278 -2.29 -0.28 -9.05
N PHE A 279 -2.29 1.00 -9.41
CA PHE A 279 -1.27 1.96 -8.97
C PHE A 279 -1.91 2.83 -7.89
N VAL A 280 -1.68 2.49 -6.62
CA VAL A 280 -2.16 3.33 -5.51
C VAL A 280 -1.24 4.53 -5.37
N LYS A 281 0.06 4.29 -5.25
CA LYS A 281 1.09 5.33 -5.30
C LYS A 281 1.35 5.73 -6.76
N PRO A 282 1.25 7.01 -7.14
CA PRO A 282 1.63 7.45 -8.48
C PRO A 282 3.15 7.29 -8.68
N PRO A 283 3.61 6.56 -9.72
CA PRO A 283 5.03 6.49 -10.04
C PRO A 283 5.60 7.88 -10.33
N GLY A 284 6.66 8.26 -9.61
CA GLY A 284 7.29 9.58 -9.71
C GLY A 284 6.98 10.52 -8.55
N ASP A 285 5.97 10.23 -7.73
CA ASP A 285 5.75 11.00 -6.49
C ASP A 285 6.73 10.54 -5.41
N SER A 286 7.46 11.51 -4.84
CA SER A 286 8.40 11.25 -3.73
C SER A 286 7.70 10.63 -2.52
N ASP A 287 8.42 9.77 -1.80
CA ASP A 287 8.02 9.23 -0.49
C ASP A 287 8.37 10.19 0.65
N GLY A 288 9.33 11.09 0.45
CA GLY A 288 9.83 12.01 1.46
C GLY A 288 11.09 12.74 1.01
N THR A 289 11.40 13.88 1.62
CA THR A 289 12.58 14.66 1.26
C THR A 289 13.86 13.94 1.67
N SER A 290 14.90 14.00 0.83
CA SER A 290 16.24 13.50 1.19
C SER A 290 17.09 14.54 1.93
N ASP A 291 16.59 15.77 2.07
CA ASP A 291 17.27 16.84 2.80
C ASP A 291 17.13 16.64 4.31
N SER A 292 18.20 16.19 4.95
CA SER A 292 18.24 16.01 6.41
C SER A 292 18.15 17.32 7.20
N GLY A 293 18.35 18.47 6.56
CA GLY A 293 18.14 19.80 7.14
C GLY A 293 16.67 20.19 7.27
N ALA A 294 15.76 19.53 6.54
CA ALA A 294 14.32 19.82 6.52
C ALA A 294 13.59 19.24 7.75
N THR A 295 14.10 19.51 8.96
CA THR A 295 13.58 18.99 10.23
C THR A 295 12.35 19.75 10.75
N THR A 296 12.11 20.96 10.24
CA THR A 296 10.90 21.74 10.53
C THR A 296 9.84 21.47 9.46
N PRO A 297 8.56 21.29 9.83
CA PRO A 297 7.47 21.16 8.87
C PRO A 297 7.43 22.32 7.87
N ASN A 298 7.27 22.00 6.59
CA ASN A 298 7.00 22.99 5.54
C ASN A 298 5.54 23.49 5.61
N ALA A 299 5.13 24.31 4.63
CA ALA A 299 3.76 24.86 4.57
C ALA A 299 2.64 23.80 4.48
N GLU A 300 2.98 22.56 4.08
CA GLU A 300 2.07 21.41 3.99
C GLU A 300 2.24 20.45 5.18
N GLY A 301 2.97 20.85 6.24
CA GLY A 301 3.22 20.01 7.41
C GLY A 301 4.28 18.93 7.23
N LYS A 302 4.96 18.88 6.06
CA LYS A 302 5.89 17.81 5.70
C LYS A 302 7.30 18.11 6.21
N ARG A 303 7.98 17.10 6.76
CA ARG A 303 9.38 17.19 7.22
C ARG A 303 10.18 15.93 6.86
N PHE A 304 11.48 15.96 7.13
CA PHE A 304 12.43 14.87 6.88
C PHE A 304 12.17 13.66 7.78
N ASP A 305 12.20 12.45 7.18
CA ASP A 305 12.31 11.17 7.89
C ASP A 305 13.67 10.54 7.55
N ALA A 306 14.37 10.00 8.56
CA ALA A 306 15.70 9.43 8.37
C ALA A 306 15.73 8.24 7.39
N MET A 307 14.61 7.55 7.19
CA MET A 307 14.48 6.50 6.18
C MET A 307 14.61 7.04 4.75
N CYS A 308 14.40 8.34 4.52
CA CYS A 308 14.59 9.01 3.24
C CYS A 308 15.98 9.63 3.09
N GLY A 309 16.79 9.60 4.14
CA GLY A 309 18.12 10.19 4.18
C GLY A 309 19.22 9.29 3.61
N SER A 310 20.41 9.86 3.48
CA SER A 310 21.60 9.18 2.94
C SER A 310 22.10 7.98 3.76
N ALA A 311 21.66 7.85 5.01
CA ALA A 311 21.97 6.68 5.84
C ALA A 311 21.20 5.43 5.39
N ASN A 312 20.04 5.59 4.76
CA ASN A 312 19.36 4.50 4.09
C ASN A 312 20.01 4.28 2.71
N VAL A 313 20.76 3.18 2.59
CA VAL A 313 21.48 2.83 1.35
C VAL A 313 20.56 2.67 0.15
N ASP A 314 19.28 2.36 0.35
CA ASP A 314 18.32 2.17 -0.73
C ASP A 314 17.62 3.49 -1.13
N ALA A 315 17.68 4.54 -0.31
CA ALA A 315 17.00 5.80 -0.62
C ALA A 315 17.72 6.56 -1.75
N LEU A 316 16.98 6.93 -2.79
CA LEU A 316 17.48 7.76 -3.87
C LEU A 316 17.62 9.22 -3.39
N SER A 317 18.79 9.81 -3.60
CA SER A 317 19.10 11.18 -3.21
C SER A 317 18.45 12.23 -4.13
N GLY A 318 18.34 13.46 -3.63
CA GLY A 318 17.75 14.59 -4.36
C GLY A 318 16.22 14.53 -4.40
N ALA A 319 15.60 13.84 -3.45
CA ALA A 319 14.16 13.70 -3.36
C ALA A 319 13.51 14.96 -2.79
N PRO A 320 12.42 15.48 -3.38
CA PRO A 320 11.61 16.54 -2.79
C PRO A 320 10.75 15.98 -1.63
N HIS A 321 10.00 16.85 -0.94
CA HIS A 321 9.01 16.41 0.06
C HIS A 321 8.00 15.41 -0.52
N ALA A 322 7.43 14.58 0.35
CA ALA A 322 6.47 13.54 -0.01
C ALA A 322 5.34 14.08 -0.90
N GLY A 323 5.01 13.36 -1.98
CA GLY A 323 4.03 13.79 -2.99
C GLY A 323 4.53 14.82 -4.00
N GLY A 324 5.73 15.38 -3.79
CA GLY A 324 6.39 16.21 -4.79
C GLY A 324 6.93 15.38 -5.96
N TRP A 325 6.93 15.96 -7.16
CA TRP A 325 7.43 15.29 -8.36
C TRP A 325 8.94 15.01 -8.28
N PHE A 326 9.31 13.74 -8.26
CA PHE A 326 10.68 13.27 -8.21
C PHE A 326 11.13 12.76 -9.58
N HIS A 327 11.56 13.69 -10.43
CA HIS A 327 11.93 13.42 -11.83
C HIS A 327 12.95 12.28 -11.99
N ASN A 328 14.01 12.25 -11.17
CA ASN A 328 15.06 11.23 -11.28
C ASN A 328 14.53 9.82 -10.92
N GLN A 329 13.71 9.72 -9.87
CA GLN A 329 13.08 8.45 -9.51
C GLN A 329 12.11 8.02 -10.61
N PHE A 330 11.31 8.94 -11.16
CA PHE A 330 10.40 8.62 -12.26
C PHE A 330 11.15 8.03 -13.48
N LEU A 331 12.23 8.66 -13.93
CA LEU A 331 13.04 8.15 -15.04
C LEU A 331 13.64 6.77 -14.75
N MET A 332 14.13 6.55 -13.52
CA MET A 332 14.61 5.24 -13.08
C MET A 332 13.49 4.19 -13.12
N LEU A 333 12.32 4.52 -12.56
CA LEU A 333 11.16 3.63 -12.53
C LEU A 333 10.73 3.21 -13.94
N LEU A 334 10.75 4.13 -14.92
CA LEU A 334 10.44 3.83 -16.32
C LEU A 334 11.49 2.90 -16.96
N ARG A 335 12.78 3.17 -16.76
CA ARG A 335 13.89 2.39 -17.34
C ARG A 335 13.91 0.96 -16.81
N ASN A 336 13.60 0.79 -15.54
CA ASN A 336 13.64 -0.49 -14.85
C ASN A 336 12.26 -1.18 -14.80
N ALA A 337 11.27 -0.69 -15.56
CA ALA A 337 9.93 -1.27 -15.55
C ALA A 337 9.96 -2.75 -15.94
N ASN A 338 9.20 -3.58 -15.22
CA ASN A 338 9.02 -4.99 -15.53
C ASN A 338 7.57 -5.42 -15.24
N PRO A 339 6.77 -5.81 -16.26
CA PRO A 339 7.15 -5.96 -17.67
C PRO A 339 7.63 -4.64 -18.32
N ALA A 340 8.54 -4.72 -19.30
CA ALA A 340 9.10 -3.53 -19.95
C ALA A 340 8.00 -2.60 -20.53
N LEU A 341 8.28 -1.30 -20.59
CA LEU A 341 7.40 -0.34 -21.27
C LEU A 341 7.43 -0.59 -22.78
N THR A 342 6.28 -0.91 -23.36
CA THR A 342 6.16 -0.94 -24.82
C THR A 342 6.20 0.49 -25.34
N ALA A 343 7.01 0.73 -26.38
CA ALA A 343 6.99 2.01 -27.07
C ALA A 343 5.58 2.26 -27.63
N VAL A 344 5.02 3.44 -27.39
CA VAL A 344 3.79 3.85 -28.07
C VAL A 344 4.09 3.88 -29.57
N PRO A 345 3.35 3.13 -30.41
CA PRO A 345 3.55 3.20 -31.85
C PRO A 345 3.39 4.64 -32.33
N ALA A 346 4.30 5.10 -33.18
CA ALA A 346 4.33 6.48 -33.70
C ALA A 346 3.01 6.91 -34.38
N SER A 347 2.11 5.99 -34.70
CA SER A 347 0.78 6.26 -35.25
C SER A 347 -0.19 6.97 -34.28
N VAL A 348 0.09 6.99 -32.97
CA VAL A 348 -0.76 7.68 -31.98
C VAL A 348 -0.42 9.18 -31.88
N ASN A 349 0.68 9.64 -32.50
CA ASN A 349 1.08 11.07 -32.53
C ASN A 349 0.34 11.93 -33.55
N LYS A 350 -0.69 11.42 -34.24
CA LYS A 350 -1.61 12.28 -34.99
C LYS A 350 -2.67 12.82 -34.03
N THR A 351 -2.28 13.82 -33.25
CA THR A 351 -3.21 14.73 -32.58
C THR A 351 -4.19 15.27 -33.61
N SER A 352 -5.44 14.81 -33.51
CA SER A 352 -6.57 15.65 -33.91
C SER A 352 -6.55 16.84 -32.95
N ALA A 353 -5.86 17.91 -33.35
CA ALA A 353 -5.94 19.18 -32.67
C ALA A 353 -7.40 19.65 -32.75
N ARG A 354 -8.18 19.26 -31.75
CA ARG A 354 -9.51 19.82 -31.50
C ARG A 354 -9.24 21.24 -31.04
N LYS A 355 -9.29 22.19 -31.97
CA LYS A 355 -9.48 23.60 -31.62
C LYS A 355 -10.76 23.66 -30.77
N LEU A 356 -10.60 24.00 -29.49
CA LEU A 356 -11.72 24.40 -28.66
C LEU A 356 -12.16 25.82 -29.11
N PRO A 357 -13.47 26.11 -29.08
CA PRO A 357 -14.03 27.38 -29.52
C PRO A 357 -13.54 28.58 -28.70
#